data_AF-A0A7S1LV23-F1
#
_entry.id   AF-A0A7S1LV23-F1
#
_cell.length_a   1.000
_cell.length_b   1.000
_cell.length_c   1.000
_cell.angle_alpha   90.00
_cell.angle_beta   90.00
_cell.angle_gamma   90.00
#
_symmetry.space_group_name_H-M   'P 1'
#
loop_
_entity.id
_entity.type
_entity.pdbx_description
1 polymer ?
#
loop_
_entity_poly.entity_id
_entity_poly.type
_entity_poly.pdbx_seq_one_letter_code
_entity_poly.pdbx_strand_id
1 'polypeptide(L)'
;NASCAVMFWIHGGSYQTGAGSDYNGGGIVGLAGDVVVVTVNYRLNIFGFLGSEALRTHNPQDGSTGNYGIQDQRAALVWVQQNIRQFGGDANNVMIFGESAGGGSVSMHMTMQRSWSLYHKAAIESGAYS
;
A
#
# COMPACT_ATOMS: atom_id res chain seq x y z
N ASN A 1 4.59 -3.48 24.82
CA ASN A 1 3.64 -2.50 24.26
C ASN A 1 4.18 -2.01 22.94
N ALA A 2 3.41 -2.19 21.86
CA ALA A 2 3.76 -1.64 20.55
C ALA A 2 3.23 -0.19 20.48
N SER A 3 4.09 0.76 20.09
CA SER A 3 3.78 2.19 20.16
C SER A 3 4.36 3.02 19.00
N CYS A 4 5.23 2.44 18.17
CA CYS A 4 5.83 3.17 17.05
C CYS A 4 4.77 3.45 15.98
N ALA A 5 4.76 4.66 15.40
CA ALA A 5 3.92 4.90 14.24
C ALA A 5 4.36 4.03 13.05
N VAL A 6 3.43 3.60 12.21
CA VAL A 6 3.73 2.75 11.06
C VAL A 6 3.64 3.58 9.79
N MET A 7 4.71 3.64 9.02
CA MET A 7 4.76 4.31 7.73
C MET A 7 4.84 3.27 6.61
N PHE A 8 3.77 3.13 5.85
CA PHE A 8 3.61 2.14 4.78
C PHE A 8 3.86 2.79 3.42
N TRP A 9 5.02 2.49 2.83
CA TRP A 9 5.48 3.03 1.56
C TRP A 9 4.95 2.24 0.37
N ILE A 10 4.40 2.95 -0.62
CA ILE A 10 4.00 2.41 -1.91
C ILE A 10 4.87 3.05 -2.98
N HIS A 11 5.69 2.24 -3.67
CA HIS A 11 6.61 2.75 -4.68
C HIS A 11 5.88 3.20 -5.96
N GLY A 12 6.47 4.19 -6.65
CA GLY A 12 6.07 4.66 -7.97
C GLY A 12 6.50 3.74 -9.11
N GLY A 13 6.65 4.31 -10.31
CA GLY A 13 7.06 3.57 -11.52
C GLY A 13 5.94 3.35 -12.55
N SER A 14 4.96 4.27 -12.59
CA SER A 14 3.84 4.28 -13.55
C SER A 14 3.00 3.00 -13.59
N TYR A 15 2.99 2.23 -12.49
CA TYR A 15 2.42 0.88 -12.41
C TYR A 15 3.09 -0.16 -13.32
N GLN A 16 4.23 0.18 -13.94
CA GLN A 16 4.97 -0.68 -14.88
C GLN A 16 6.26 -1.22 -14.30
N THR A 17 6.90 -0.48 -13.40
CA THR A 17 8.24 -0.75 -12.85
C THR A 17 8.30 -0.37 -11.37
N GLY A 18 9.45 -0.64 -10.73
CA GLY A 18 9.73 -0.32 -9.34
C GLY A 18 9.66 -1.55 -8.42
N ALA A 19 10.20 -1.40 -7.22
CA ALA A 19 10.17 -2.40 -6.18
C ALA A 19 10.17 -1.75 -4.80
N GLY A 20 9.66 -2.47 -3.79
CA GLY A 20 9.75 -2.07 -2.40
C GLY A 20 11.19 -1.94 -1.91
N SER A 21 12.14 -2.63 -2.53
CA SER A 21 13.58 -2.56 -2.25
C SER A 21 14.26 -1.30 -2.77
N ASP A 22 13.63 -0.55 -3.68
CA ASP A 22 14.20 0.69 -4.22
C ASP A 22 14.23 1.81 -3.17
N TYR A 23 13.46 1.65 -2.10
CA TYR A 23 13.40 2.58 -0.98
C TYR A 23 13.75 1.86 0.33
N ASN A 24 14.83 2.28 1.01
CA ASN A 24 15.29 1.58 2.22
C ASN A 24 14.62 2.04 3.53
N GLY A 25 13.92 3.19 3.54
CA GLY A 25 13.25 3.74 4.73
C GLY A 25 14.14 4.22 5.88
N GLY A 26 15.45 3.96 5.85
CA GLY A 26 16.37 4.24 6.96
C GLY A 26 16.51 5.74 7.28
N GLY A 27 16.40 6.60 6.28
CA GLY A 27 16.39 8.06 6.48
C GLY A 27 15.19 8.53 7.31
N ILE A 28 14.00 7.94 7.10
CA ILE A 28 12.81 8.24 7.90
C ILE A 28 13.00 7.76 9.34
N VAL A 29 13.48 6.53 9.52
CA VAL A 29 13.74 5.98 10.87
C VAL A 29 14.74 6.85 11.63
N GLY A 30 15.82 7.28 10.99
CA GLY A 30 16.84 8.12 11.60
C GLY A 30 16.37 9.52 11.99
N LEU A 31 15.39 10.09 11.28
CA LEU A 31 14.85 11.43 11.54
C LEU A 31 13.69 11.43 12.53
N ALA A 32 12.76 10.47 12.39
CA ALA A 32 11.53 10.42 13.20
C ALA A 32 11.69 9.62 14.49
N GLY A 33 12.68 8.73 14.57
CA GLY A 33 12.96 7.89 15.73
C GLY A 33 11.95 6.76 15.91
N ASP A 34 10.77 7.10 16.44
CA ASP A 34 9.76 6.13 16.91
C ASP A 34 8.80 5.69 15.78
N VAL A 35 9.36 5.17 14.70
CA VAL A 35 8.59 4.72 13.53
C VAL A 35 9.06 3.35 13.02
N VAL A 36 8.10 2.57 12.52
CA VAL A 36 8.34 1.37 11.72
C VAL A 36 8.00 1.68 10.27
N VAL A 37 8.98 1.57 9.38
CA VAL A 37 8.77 1.74 7.94
C VAL A 37 8.54 0.37 7.30
N VAL A 38 7.45 0.23 6.55
CA VAL A 38 7.10 -0.97 5.79
C VAL A 38 7.15 -0.61 4.31
N THR A 39 7.95 -1.33 3.53
CA THR A 39 7.95 -1.25 2.07
C THR A 39 7.45 -2.56 1.48
N VAL A 40 6.76 -2.50 0.35
CA VAL A 40 6.09 -3.67 -0.23
C VAL A 40 6.33 -3.75 -1.73
N ASN A 41 6.27 -4.98 -2.25
CA ASN A 41 6.08 -5.22 -3.67
C ASN A 41 4.59 -5.41 -3.95
N TYR A 42 4.15 -4.96 -5.12
CA TYR A 42 2.84 -5.27 -5.66
C TYR A 42 2.99 -5.64 -7.13
N ARG A 43 2.04 -6.40 -7.70
CA ARG A 43 2.12 -6.76 -9.12
C ARG A 43 2.01 -5.52 -10.00
N LEU A 44 2.83 -5.49 -11.05
CA LEU A 44 2.95 -4.41 -12.01
C LEU A 44 2.50 -4.85 -13.40
N ASN A 45 2.28 -3.88 -14.29
CA ASN A 45 1.93 -4.06 -15.69
C ASN A 45 0.74 -5.03 -15.84
N ILE A 46 0.73 -5.86 -16.89
CA ILE A 46 -0.33 -6.81 -17.19
C ILE A 46 -0.61 -7.77 -16.03
N PHE A 47 0.38 -8.06 -15.18
CA PHE A 47 0.19 -8.93 -14.01
C PHE A 47 -0.61 -8.27 -12.88
N GLY A 48 -0.50 -6.94 -12.76
CA GLY A 48 -1.21 -6.16 -11.74
C GLY A 48 -2.48 -5.49 -12.24
N PHE A 49 -2.56 -5.15 -13.52
CA PHE A 49 -3.53 -4.19 -14.04
C PHE A 49 -4.25 -4.64 -15.30
N LEU A 50 -4.08 -5.89 -15.75
CA LEU A 50 -4.98 -6.46 -16.75
C LEU A 50 -6.40 -6.52 -16.21
N GLY A 51 -7.31 -5.83 -16.90
CA GLY A 51 -8.74 -5.84 -16.65
C GLY A 51 -9.47 -6.61 -17.75
N SER A 52 -10.24 -7.65 -17.42
CA SER A 52 -11.09 -8.35 -18.40
C SER A 52 -12.32 -8.98 -17.75
N GLU A 53 -13.46 -8.91 -18.44
CA GLU A 53 -14.70 -9.58 -18.01
C GLU A 53 -14.50 -11.09 -17.83
N ALA A 54 -13.62 -11.70 -18.62
CA ALA A 54 -13.27 -13.12 -18.49
C ALA A 54 -12.64 -13.45 -17.13
N LEU A 55 -12.07 -12.45 -16.44
CA LEU A 55 -11.49 -12.63 -15.10
C LEU A 55 -12.53 -12.57 -13.97
N ARG A 56 -13.79 -12.18 -14.26
CA ARG A 56 -14.83 -12.02 -13.23
C ARG A 56 -15.12 -13.31 -12.48
N THR A 57 -15.11 -14.44 -13.20
CA THR A 57 -15.36 -15.77 -12.63
C THR A 57 -14.26 -16.20 -11.66
N HIS A 58 -13.05 -15.64 -11.77
CA HIS A 58 -11.94 -15.92 -10.86
C HIS A 58 -12.03 -15.16 -9.53
N ASN A 59 -12.97 -14.21 -9.39
CA ASN A 59 -13.18 -13.46 -8.16
C ASN A 59 -14.67 -13.38 -7.79
N PRO A 60 -15.31 -14.51 -7.44
CA PRO A 60 -16.76 -14.58 -7.24
C PRO A 60 -17.24 -13.82 -5.99
N GLN A 61 -16.34 -13.48 -5.08
CA GLN A 61 -16.67 -12.83 -3.81
C GLN A 61 -16.91 -11.33 -3.99
N ASP A 62 -16.21 -10.68 -4.91
CA ASP A 62 -16.31 -9.23 -5.10
C ASP A 62 -16.44 -8.78 -6.56
N GLY A 63 -16.44 -9.73 -7.51
CA GLY A 63 -16.59 -9.48 -8.93
C GLY A 63 -15.43 -8.69 -9.55
N SER A 64 -14.32 -8.52 -8.83
CA SER A 64 -13.20 -7.71 -9.31
C SER A 64 -12.57 -8.35 -10.54
N THR A 65 -12.44 -7.56 -11.60
CA THR A 65 -11.97 -7.99 -12.93
C THR A 65 -10.57 -7.48 -13.25
N GLY A 66 -9.91 -6.80 -12.31
CA GLY A 66 -8.59 -6.17 -12.49
C GLY A 66 -8.08 -5.49 -11.22
N ASN A 67 -7.18 -4.52 -11.38
CA ASN A 67 -6.52 -3.77 -10.29
C ASN A 67 -5.89 -4.66 -9.21
N TYR A 68 -5.40 -5.83 -9.61
CA TYR A 68 -4.72 -6.77 -8.73
C TYR A 68 -3.50 -6.17 -8.03
N GLY A 69 -2.79 -5.23 -8.65
CA GLY A 69 -1.71 -4.49 -8.00
C GLY A 69 -2.20 -3.68 -6.78
N ILE A 70 -3.35 -3.01 -6.89
CA ILE A 70 -3.97 -2.31 -5.76
C ILE A 70 -4.50 -3.30 -4.71
N GLN A 71 -5.00 -4.46 -5.15
CA GLN A 71 -5.42 -5.50 -4.22
C GLN A 71 -4.24 -6.12 -3.45
N ASP A 72 -3.07 -6.25 -4.07
CA ASP A 72 -1.85 -6.71 -3.41
C ASP A 72 -1.42 -5.71 -2.33
N GLN A 73 -1.44 -4.41 -2.63
CA GLN A 73 -1.17 -3.34 -1.66
C GLN A 73 -2.14 -3.42 -0.47
N ARG A 74 -3.45 -3.62 -0.74
CA ARG A 74 -4.46 -3.81 0.31
C ARG A 74 -4.18 -5.08 1.14
N ALA A 75 -3.81 -6.19 0.50
CA ALA A 75 -3.47 -7.42 1.20
C ALA A 75 -2.26 -7.23 2.12
N ALA A 76 -1.26 -6.46 1.68
CA ALA A 76 -0.13 -6.08 2.52
C ALA A 76 -0.53 -5.15 3.68
N LEU A 77 -1.49 -4.23 3.48
CA LEU A 77 -2.07 -3.46 4.58
C LEU A 77 -2.81 -4.34 5.60
N VAL A 78 -3.54 -5.36 5.15
CA VAL A 78 -4.14 -6.37 6.05
C VAL A 78 -3.06 -7.11 6.83
N TRP A 79 -1.95 -7.48 6.17
CA TRP A 79 -0.82 -8.10 6.85
C TRP A 79 -0.23 -7.17 7.93
N VAL A 80 -0.08 -5.87 7.64
CA VAL A 80 0.38 -4.88 8.63
C VAL A 80 -0.56 -4.85 9.82
N GLN A 81 -1.86 -4.76 9.61
CA GLN A 81 -2.85 -4.76 10.70
C GLN A 81 -2.73 -6.00 11.60
N GLN A 82 -2.47 -7.16 11.01
CA GLN A 82 -2.39 -8.43 11.74
C GLN A 82 -1.04 -8.64 12.46
N ASN A 83 0.06 -8.08 11.94
CA ASN A 83 1.40 -8.50 12.33
C ASN A 83 2.29 -7.38 12.90
N ILE A 84 2.04 -6.11 12.57
CA ILE A 84 3.02 -5.04 12.82
C ILE A 84 3.34 -4.80 14.30
N ARG A 85 2.42 -5.19 15.20
CA ARG A 85 2.64 -5.16 16.65
C ARG A 85 3.85 -6.01 17.09
N GLN A 86 4.15 -7.08 16.36
CA GLN A 86 5.32 -7.94 16.64
C GLN A 86 6.65 -7.25 16.29
N PHE A 87 6.60 -6.20 15.47
CA PHE A 87 7.73 -5.36 15.07
C PHE A 87 7.79 -4.05 15.85
N GLY A 88 6.98 -3.89 16.91
CA GLY A 88 6.91 -2.68 17.74
C GLY A 88 5.99 -1.56 17.20
N GLY A 89 5.36 -1.77 16.04
CA GLY A 89 4.46 -0.81 15.42
C GLY A 89 3.03 -0.84 15.98
N ASP A 90 2.39 0.32 16.07
CA ASP A 90 0.99 0.46 16.45
C ASP A 90 0.08 0.34 15.20
N ALA A 91 -0.66 -0.77 15.13
CA ALA A 91 -1.64 -1.01 14.07
C ALA A 91 -2.76 0.05 14.01
N ASN A 92 -2.99 0.79 15.09
CA ASN A 92 -3.96 1.89 15.16
C ASN A 92 -3.35 3.25 14.77
N ASN A 93 -2.09 3.27 14.30
CA ASN A 93 -1.38 4.48 13.90
C ASN A 93 -0.58 4.24 12.61
N VAL A 94 -1.29 3.84 11.56
CA VAL A 94 -0.72 3.54 10.23
C VAL A 94 -0.91 4.73 9.29
N MET A 95 0.16 5.17 8.63
CA MET A 95 0.16 6.15 7.56
C MET A 95 0.55 5.47 6.25
N ILE A 96 -0.27 5.60 5.22
CA ILE A 96 0.13 5.23 3.84
C ILE A 96 0.76 6.43 3.16
N PHE A 97 1.83 6.22 2.41
CA PHE A 97 2.47 7.27 1.62
C PHE A 97 3.12 6.69 0.37
N GLY A 98 3.23 7.48 -0.69
CA GLY A 98 3.75 7.03 -1.96
C GLY A 98 3.97 8.15 -2.96
N GLU A 99 4.87 7.89 -3.91
CA GLU A 99 5.29 8.83 -4.95
C GLU A 99 4.80 8.38 -6.34
N SER A 100 4.41 9.32 -7.21
CA SER A 100 3.97 9.05 -8.59
C SER A 100 2.81 8.05 -8.62
N ALA A 101 2.98 6.88 -9.25
CA ALA A 101 2.01 5.78 -9.22
C ALA A 101 1.71 5.27 -7.80
N GLY A 102 2.67 5.38 -6.88
CA GLY A 102 2.46 5.14 -5.46
C GLY A 102 1.54 6.19 -4.82
N GLY A 103 1.68 7.46 -5.20
CA GLY A 103 0.74 8.51 -4.79
C GLY A 103 -0.67 8.32 -5.39
N GLY A 104 -0.74 7.85 -6.64
CA GLY A 104 -1.99 7.39 -7.26
C GLY A 104 -2.63 6.23 -6.48
N SER A 105 -1.81 5.26 -6.05
CA SER A 105 -2.24 4.13 -5.22
C SER A 105 -2.78 4.57 -3.85
N VAL A 106 -2.12 5.52 -3.18
CA VAL A 106 -2.63 6.14 -1.95
C VAL A 106 -4.01 6.76 -2.19
N SER A 107 -4.16 7.50 -3.29
CA SER A 107 -5.44 8.11 -3.67
C SER A 107 -6.53 7.05 -3.92
N MET A 108 -6.18 5.91 -4.54
CA MET A 108 -7.11 4.77 -4.70
C MET A 108 -7.50 4.12 -3.38
N HIS A 109 -6.58 3.99 -2.42
CA HIS A 109 -6.94 3.49 -1.07
C HIS A 109 -7.85 4.46 -0.31
N MET A 110 -7.71 5.76 -0.56
CA MET A 110 -8.60 6.78 0.00
C MET A 110 -10.02 6.72 -0.55
N THR A 111 -10.22 6.22 -1.77
CA THR A 111 -11.57 6.06 -2.36
C THR A 111 -12.11 4.63 -2.19
N MET A 112 -11.24 3.64 -1.97
CA MET A 112 -11.63 2.25 -1.74
C MET A 112 -12.07 2.03 -0.29
N GLN A 113 -13.40 2.06 -0.05
CA GLN A 113 -14.01 1.86 1.28
C GLN A 113 -13.45 0.66 2.06
N ARG A 114 -13.15 -0.45 1.37
CA ARG A 114 -12.60 -1.67 1.99
C ARG A 114 -11.18 -1.50 2.55
N SER A 115 -10.51 -0.38 2.30
CA SER A 115 -9.18 -0.04 2.81
C SER A 115 -9.21 0.90 4.01
N TRP A 116 -10.32 1.60 4.27
CA TRP A 116 -10.37 2.69 5.26
C TRP A 116 -10.06 2.27 6.69
N SER A 117 -10.39 1.03 7.07
CA SER A 117 -10.04 0.52 8.41
C SER A 117 -8.58 0.06 8.54
N LEU A 118 -7.80 0.10 7.46
CA LEU A 118 -6.43 -0.43 7.44
C LEU A 118 -5.35 0.65 7.61
N TYR A 119 -5.71 1.93 7.49
CA TYR A 119 -4.81 3.07 7.66
C TYR A 119 -5.54 4.25 8.33
N HIS A 120 -4.76 5.21 8.81
CA HIS A 120 -5.25 6.33 9.64
C HIS A 120 -4.82 7.69 9.09
N LYS A 121 -3.73 7.74 8.30
CA LYS A 121 -3.18 8.95 7.69
C LYS A 121 -2.72 8.64 6.26
N ALA A 122 -2.67 9.66 5.41
CA ALA A 122 -2.22 9.53 4.03
C ALA A 122 -1.34 10.71 3.63
N ALA A 123 -0.28 10.47 2.86
CA ALA A 123 0.46 11.48 2.11
C ALA A 123 0.60 11.05 0.65
N ILE A 124 0.43 12.01 -0.26
CA ILE A 124 0.45 11.79 -1.70
C ILE A 124 1.55 12.68 -2.28
N GLU A 125 2.59 12.07 -2.84
CA GLU A 125 3.73 12.78 -3.44
C GLU A 125 3.63 12.67 -4.97
N SER A 126 3.36 13.79 -5.66
CA SER A 126 3.36 13.83 -7.13
C SER A 126 2.47 12.76 -7.82
N GLY A 127 1.38 12.36 -7.18
CA GLY A 127 0.38 11.44 -7.73
C GLY A 127 -1.03 11.97 -7.49
N ALA A 128 -2.01 11.54 -8.29
CA ALA A 128 -3.41 11.88 -8.08
C ALA A 128 -4.31 10.76 -8.60
N TYR A 129 -5.55 10.73 -8.13
CA TYR A 129 -6.59 9.89 -8.72
C TYR A 129 -6.98 10.49 -10.09
N SER A 130 -6.80 9.72 -11.16
CA SER A 130 -7.15 10.09 -12.53
C SER A 130 -8.04 9.03 -13.15
#